data_AF-N9WKZ7-F1
#
_entry.id   AF-N9WKZ7-F1
#
_cell.length_a   1.000
_cell.length_b   1.000
_cell.length_c   1.000
_cell.angle_alpha   90.00
_cell.angle_beta   90.00
_cell.angle_gamma   90.00
#
_symmetry.space_group_name_H-M   'P 1'
#
loop_
_entity.id
_entity.type
_entity.pdbx_description
1 polymer ?
#
loop_
_entity_poly.entity_id
_entity_poly.type
_entity_poly.pdbx_seq_one_letter_code
_entity_poly.pdbx_strand_id
1 'polypeptide(L)'
;METFKINMNEELNGVELTFSQKPDTRILTTLKDAGFRWHRVKKVWYAKRSETTLQVIAELKEGSSGTIIDDGPKATDVGSEKENLDGVKVGDLYVASWGYEQTNLSFFQVVKISAHNAWFIEVAPEIKEESDAAWGSRTVSFRTDGGMLAPIHKPTFIKDQLHGDRKSTKNGTIKMTEYAYAHKYNGSELYESWYA
;
A
#
# COMPACT_ATOMS: atom_id res chain seq x y z
N MET A 1 -23.05 -30.57 2.38
CA MET A 1 -22.10 -30.44 1.27
C MET A 1 -21.12 -29.36 1.65
N GLU A 2 -19.82 -29.67 1.69
CA GLU A 2 -18.79 -28.65 1.87
C GLU A 2 -18.88 -27.67 0.70
N THR A 3 -18.96 -26.39 1.00
CA THR A 3 -19.00 -25.33 -0.02
C THR A 3 -17.74 -24.48 0.12
N PHE A 4 -17.06 -24.28 -1.00
CA PHE A 4 -15.86 -23.45 -1.04
C PHE A 4 -16.03 -22.34 -2.09
N LYS A 5 -15.38 -21.22 -1.86
CA LYS A 5 -15.35 -20.06 -2.75
C LYS A 5 -13.92 -19.83 -3.20
N ILE A 6 -13.75 -19.60 -4.50
CA ILE A 6 -12.48 -19.22 -5.10
C ILE A 6 -12.53 -17.74 -5.42
N ASN A 7 -11.50 -16.99 -5.05
CA ASN A 7 -11.31 -15.60 -5.43
C ASN A 7 -9.97 -15.46 -6.15
N MET A 8 -10.00 -14.93 -7.37
CA MET A 8 -8.79 -14.62 -8.14
C MET A 8 -8.37 -13.19 -7.83
N ASN A 9 -7.26 -13.04 -7.11
CA ASN A 9 -6.70 -11.75 -6.79
C ASN A 9 -5.74 -11.31 -7.91
N GLU A 10 -6.29 -10.59 -8.89
CA GLU A 10 -5.54 -10.07 -10.03
C GLU A 10 -4.45 -9.07 -9.61
N GLU A 11 -4.70 -8.23 -8.59
CA GLU A 11 -3.73 -7.23 -8.10
C GLU A 11 -2.44 -7.87 -7.56
N LEU A 12 -2.57 -9.02 -6.89
CA LEU A 12 -1.43 -9.74 -6.30
C LEU A 12 -1.01 -10.99 -7.09
N ASN A 13 -1.62 -11.20 -8.27
CA ASN A 13 -1.47 -12.41 -9.09
C ASN A 13 -1.56 -13.70 -8.23
N GLY A 14 -2.59 -13.76 -7.39
CA GLY A 14 -2.78 -14.80 -6.37
C GLY A 14 -4.16 -15.43 -6.42
N VAL A 15 -4.30 -16.58 -5.78
CA VAL A 15 -5.58 -17.27 -5.64
C VAL A 15 -5.91 -17.45 -4.17
N GLU A 16 -7.14 -17.13 -3.79
CA GLU A 16 -7.67 -17.27 -2.44
C GLU A 16 -8.83 -18.29 -2.42
N LEU A 17 -8.86 -19.14 -1.39
CA LEU A 17 -9.88 -20.15 -1.14
C LEU A 17 -10.52 -19.92 0.23
N THR A 18 -11.84 -19.90 0.26
CA THR A 18 -12.64 -19.81 1.50
C THR A 18 -13.53 -21.04 1.62
N PHE A 19 -13.53 -21.68 2.79
CA PHE A 19 -14.41 -22.81 3.07
C PHE A 19 -15.48 -22.40 4.08
N SER A 20 -16.72 -22.84 3.88
CA SER A 20 -17.84 -22.54 4.79
C SER A 20 -17.70 -23.23 6.14
N GLN A 21 -16.96 -24.34 6.20
CA GLN A 21 -16.66 -25.12 7.39
C GLN A 21 -15.23 -25.67 7.28
N LYS A 22 -14.66 -26.14 8.41
CA LYS A 22 -13.28 -26.62 8.45
C LYS A 22 -13.13 -27.82 7.50
N PRO A 23 -12.28 -27.75 6.47
CA PRO A 23 -12.08 -28.85 5.54
C PRO A 23 -11.45 -30.06 6.21
N ASP A 24 -11.67 -31.21 5.60
CA ASP A 24 -11.01 -32.44 5.99
C ASP A 24 -9.48 -32.33 5.95
N THR A 25 -8.83 -33.08 6.84
CA THR A 25 -7.37 -33.08 7.00
C THR A 25 -6.65 -33.37 5.67
N ARG A 26 -7.23 -34.21 4.81
CA ARG A 26 -6.70 -34.50 3.46
C ARG A 26 -6.61 -33.25 2.61
N ILE A 27 -7.69 -32.45 2.55
CA ILE A 27 -7.73 -31.19 1.80
C ILE A 27 -6.70 -30.21 2.37
N LEU A 28 -6.60 -30.10 3.69
CA LEU A 28 -5.62 -29.22 4.34
C LEU A 28 -4.17 -29.59 4.01
N THR A 29 -3.86 -30.88 3.91
CA THR A 29 -2.53 -31.36 3.51
C THR A 29 -2.27 -31.02 2.05
N THR A 30 -3.20 -31.32 1.14
CA THR A 30 -3.09 -30.98 -0.29
C THR A 30 -2.87 -29.48 -0.51
N LEU A 31 -3.60 -28.62 0.21
CA LEU A 31 -3.41 -27.17 0.15
C LEU A 31 -1.99 -26.75 0.58
N LYS A 32 -1.48 -27.30 1.69
CA LYS A 32 -0.13 -26.97 2.17
C LYS A 32 0.95 -27.44 1.19
N ASP A 33 0.81 -28.64 0.64
CA ASP A 33 1.75 -29.22 -0.32
C ASP A 33 1.80 -28.42 -1.63
N ALA A 34 0.65 -27.90 -2.07
CA ALA A 34 0.56 -26.97 -3.20
C ALA A 34 1.02 -25.52 -2.87
N GLY A 35 1.44 -25.26 -1.63
CA GLY A 35 1.99 -23.98 -1.22
C GLY A 35 0.98 -22.95 -0.70
N PHE A 36 -0.29 -23.33 -0.51
CA PHE A 36 -1.26 -22.45 0.13
C PHE A 36 -0.89 -22.18 1.59
N ARG A 37 -1.09 -20.92 2.01
CA ARG A 37 -0.88 -20.45 3.38
C ARG A 37 -2.19 -19.94 3.96
N TRP A 38 -2.37 -20.14 5.27
CA TRP A 38 -3.56 -19.67 5.96
C TRP A 38 -3.43 -18.21 6.38
N HIS A 39 -4.33 -17.36 5.87
CA HIS A 39 -4.43 -15.97 6.29
C HIS A 39 -5.35 -15.84 7.51
N ARG A 40 -4.77 -15.68 8.70
CA ARG A 40 -5.51 -15.72 9.98
C ARG A 40 -6.60 -14.65 10.13
N VAL A 41 -6.45 -13.48 9.51
CA VAL A 41 -7.43 -12.37 9.61
C VAL A 41 -8.60 -12.57 8.64
N LYS A 42 -8.31 -12.59 7.33
CA LYS A 42 -9.29 -12.86 6.26
C LYS A 42 -9.97 -14.25 6.33
N LYS A 43 -9.38 -15.21 7.07
CA LYS A 43 -9.84 -16.61 7.11
C LYS A 43 -9.88 -17.29 5.74
N VAL A 44 -8.86 -17.03 4.92
CA VAL A 44 -8.71 -17.62 3.58
C VAL A 44 -7.38 -18.37 3.45
N TRP A 45 -7.36 -19.40 2.62
CA TRP A 45 -6.14 -20.02 2.14
C TRP A 45 -5.68 -19.28 0.89
N TYR A 46 -4.42 -18.84 0.83
CA TYR A 46 -3.92 -18.09 -0.32
C TYR A 46 -2.61 -18.68 -0.86
N ALA A 47 -2.43 -18.61 -2.17
CA ALA A 47 -1.19 -18.99 -2.86
C ALA A 47 -0.95 -18.05 -4.04
N LYS A 48 0.30 -17.96 -4.51
CA LYS A 48 0.60 -17.31 -5.78
C LYS A 48 0.04 -18.15 -6.93
N ARG A 49 -0.46 -17.52 -7.99
CA ARG A 49 -0.97 -18.24 -9.15
C ARG A 49 0.17 -19.04 -9.81
N SER A 50 0.01 -20.36 -9.83
CA SER A 50 0.91 -21.32 -10.48
C SER A 50 0.11 -22.49 -11.04
N GLU A 51 0.71 -23.27 -11.93
CA GLU A 51 0.08 -24.47 -12.51
C GLU A 51 -0.35 -25.46 -11.41
N THR A 52 0.51 -25.71 -10.42
CA THR A 52 0.20 -26.55 -9.25
C THR A 52 -1.00 -26.04 -8.46
N THR A 53 -1.11 -24.72 -8.27
CA THR A 53 -2.23 -24.09 -7.55
C THR A 53 -3.54 -24.26 -8.31
N LEU A 54 -3.50 -24.08 -9.64
CA LEU A 54 -4.66 -24.23 -10.51
C LEU A 54 -5.13 -25.68 -10.61
N GLN A 55 -4.20 -26.64 -10.62
CA GLN A 55 -4.53 -28.07 -10.62
C GLN A 55 -5.27 -28.49 -9.35
N VAL A 56 -4.81 -28.06 -8.17
CA VAL A 56 -5.53 -28.32 -6.91
C VAL A 56 -6.93 -27.71 -6.91
N ILE A 57 -7.09 -26.52 -7.49
CA ILE A 57 -8.41 -25.88 -7.62
C ILE A 57 -9.32 -26.70 -8.55
N ALA A 58 -8.80 -27.21 -9.66
CA ALA A 58 -9.56 -28.07 -10.58
C ALA A 58 -9.98 -29.37 -9.90
N GLU A 59 -9.06 -30.05 -9.19
CA GLU A 59 -9.36 -31.27 -8.44
C GLU A 59 -10.42 -31.04 -7.34
N LEU A 60 -10.37 -29.90 -6.65
CA LEU A 60 -11.38 -29.52 -5.67
C LEU A 60 -12.74 -29.24 -6.32
N LYS A 61 -12.77 -28.66 -7.52
CA LYS A 61 -14.00 -28.46 -8.30
C LYS A 61 -14.63 -29.79 -8.74
N GLU A 62 -13.80 -30.76 -9.13
CA GLU A 62 -14.27 -32.08 -9.58
C GLU A 62 -14.75 -32.97 -8.41
N GLY A 63 -14.13 -32.85 -7.23
CA GLY A 63 -14.46 -33.66 -6.05
C GLY A 63 -15.69 -33.21 -5.24
N SER A 64 -16.21 -32.00 -5.47
CA SER A 64 -17.32 -31.41 -4.71
C SER A 64 -18.55 -31.20 -5.60
N SER A 65 -19.60 -32.02 -5.41
CA SER A 65 -20.95 -31.71 -5.91
C SER A 65 -21.49 -30.50 -5.13
N GLY A 66 -21.23 -29.28 -5.60
CA GLY A 66 -21.55 -28.05 -4.91
C GLY A 66 -21.52 -26.83 -5.84
N THR A 67 -22.63 -26.09 -5.86
CA THR A 67 -23.00 -25.00 -6.77
C THR A 67 -21.93 -23.91 -6.92
N ILE A 68 -21.62 -23.58 -8.18
CA ILE A 68 -20.81 -22.42 -8.57
C ILE A 68 -21.62 -21.15 -8.24
N ILE A 69 -21.18 -20.40 -7.23
CA ILE A 69 -21.50 -18.98 -7.14
C ILE A 69 -20.30 -18.25 -7.72
N ASP A 70 -20.35 -18.01 -9.03
CA ASP A 70 -19.55 -17.00 -9.70
C ASP A 70 -20.11 -15.64 -9.26
N ASP A 71 -19.80 -15.24 -8.03
CA ASP A 71 -19.83 -13.83 -7.68
C ASP A 71 -18.59 -13.25 -8.38
N GLY A 72 -18.76 -12.80 -9.63
CA GLY A 72 -17.85 -11.86 -10.28
C GLY A 72 -17.47 -10.71 -9.32
N PRO A 73 -16.37 -10.01 -9.60
CA PRO A 73 -15.50 -9.37 -8.61
C PRO A 73 -16.28 -8.77 -7.47
N LYS A 74 -16.38 -9.50 -6.35
CA LYS A 74 -16.97 -8.95 -5.14
C LYS A 74 -15.91 -8.01 -4.57
N ALA A 75 -16.06 -6.74 -4.92
CA ALA A 75 -15.33 -5.61 -4.37
C ALA A 75 -15.01 -5.89 -2.89
N THR A 76 -13.75 -6.25 -2.62
CA THR A 76 -13.32 -6.37 -1.24
C THR A 76 -13.10 -4.96 -0.74
N ASP A 77 -14.08 -4.49 0.04
CA ASP A 77 -14.01 -3.36 0.96
C ASP A 77 -14.10 -1.96 0.31
N VAL A 78 -15.25 -1.69 -0.34
CA VAL A 78 -15.78 -0.33 -0.33
C VAL A 78 -16.39 -0.10 1.06
N GLY A 79 -15.69 0.66 1.92
CA GLY A 79 -16.33 1.43 2.98
C GLY A 79 -16.39 0.80 4.38
N SER A 80 -15.30 0.28 4.91
CA SER A 80 -14.97 0.66 6.29
C SER A 80 -14.07 1.89 6.21
N GLU A 81 -14.47 3.02 6.82
CA GLU A 81 -13.54 4.11 7.11
C GLU A 81 -12.44 3.52 8.01
N LYS A 82 -11.38 3.01 7.39
CA LYS A 82 -10.24 2.49 8.12
C LYS A 82 -9.56 3.66 8.78
N GLU A 83 -9.76 3.81 10.07
CA GLU A 83 -9.02 4.81 10.84
C GLU A 83 -7.61 4.30 11.12
N ASN A 84 -6.63 5.19 10.96
CA ASN A 84 -5.29 4.99 11.47
C ASN A 84 -5.28 5.49 12.92
N LEU A 85 -4.83 4.65 13.85
CA LEU A 85 -4.81 4.95 15.29
C LEU A 85 -3.76 6.01 15.65
N ASP A 86 -2.86 6.36 14.72
CA ASP A 86 -1.83 7.37 14.90
C ASP A 86 -2.23 8.72 14.24
N GLY A 87 -3.49 8.85 13.79
CA GLY A 87 -4.05 10.10 13.24
C GLY A 87 -3.70 10.40 11.79
N VAL A 88 -3.08 9.46 11.07
CA VAL A 88 -2.71 9.61 9.66
C VAL A 88 -3.92 9.36 8.75
N LYS A 89 -4.15 10.25 7.79
CA LYS A 89 -5.27 10.16 6.84
C LYS A 89 -4.80 9.98 5.41
N VAL A 90 -5.61 9.32 4.58
CA VAL A 90 -5.41 9.32 3.13
C VAL A 90 -5.45 10.76 2.63
N GLY A 91 -4.51 11.12 1.75
CA GLY A 91 -4.31 12.47 1.26
C GLY A 91 -3.34 13.32 2.09
N ASP A 92 -2.99 12.91 3.33
CA ASP A 92 -1.99 13.62 4.13
C ASP A 92 -0.67 13.72 3.37
N LEU A 93 -0.08 14.92 3.38
CA LEU A 93 1.19 15.21 2.74
C LEU A 93 2.31 15.17 3.79
N TYR A 94 3.42 14.56 3.42
CA TYR A 94 4.63 14.45 4.23
C TYR A 94 5.82 14.98 3.45
N VAL A 95 6.81 15.54 4.13
CA VAL A 95 8.01 16.08 3.51
C VAL A 95 9.26 15.59 4.22
N ALA A 96 10.27 15.20 3.44
CA ALA A 96 11.63 14.97 3.91
C ALA A 96 12.55 16.05 3.36
N SER A 97 13.41 16.57 4.23
CA SER A 97 14.56 17.40 3.86
C SER A 97 15.82 16.56 3.98
N TRP A 98 16.63 16.51 2.93
CA TRP A 98 17.83 15.66 2.89
C TRP A 98 18.89 16.23 1.94
N GLY A 99 20.13 15.81 2.14
CA GLY A 99 21.27 16.21 1.32
C GLY A 99 22.48 16.48 2.21
N TYR A 100 23.66 16.42 1.61
CA TYR A 100 24.92 16.59 2.34
C TYR A 100 25.42 18.04 2.22
N GLU A 101 25.60 18.51 0.99
CA GLU A 101 26.01 19.91 0.69
C GLU A 101 24.85 20.77 0.17
N GLN A 102 23.70 20.16 -0.07
CA GLN A 102 22.47 20.77 -0.56
C GLN A 102 21.31 20.40 0.36
N THR A 103 20.22 21.18 0.30
CA THR A 103 18.98 20.87 1.00
C THR A 103 17.92 20.55 -0.04
N ASN A 104 17.70 19.27 -0.32
CA ASN A 104 16.66 18.80 -1.22
C ASN A 104 15.38 18.53 -0.43
N LEU A 105 14.24 18.84 -1.05
CA LEU A 105 12.92 18.50 -0.53
C LEU A 105 12.31 17.37 -1.35
N SER A 106 11.70 16.40 -0.68
CA SER A 106 10.93 15.34 -1.32
C SER A 106 9.62 15.13 -0.60
N PHE A 107 8.52 15.07 -1.36
CA PHE A 107 7.17 15.01 -0.83
C PHE A 107 6.54 13.66 -1.05
N PHE A 108 5.71 13.26 -0.09
CA PHE A 108 5.07 11.96 -0.06
C PHE A 108 3.61 12.10 0.32
N GLN A 109 2.71 11.45 -0.41
CA GLN A 109 1.28 11.47 -0.09
C GLN A 109 0.79 10.10 0.33
N VAL A 110 -0.05 10.07 1.35
CA VAL A 110 -0.70 8.84 1.83
C VAL A 110 -1.79 8.41 0.85
N VAL A 111 -1.66 7.23 0.27
CA VAL A 111 -2.67 6.64 -0.66
C VAL A 111 -3.55 5.59 0.01
N LYS A 112 -3.08 5.02 1.12
CA LYS A 112 -3.78 3.95 1.84
C LYS A 112 -3.34 3.91 3.29
N ILE A 113 -4.26 3.48 4.16
CA ILE A 113 -4.02 3.39 5.60
C ILE A 113 -4.44 2.03 6.20
N SER A 114 -3.87 1.75 7.36
CA SER A 114 -4.22 0.70 8.31
C SER A 114 -4.01 1.25 9.72
N ALA A 115 -4.28 0.45 10.76
CA ALA A 115 -4.19 0.90 12.17
C ALA A 115 -2.89 1.62 12.54
N HIS A 116 -1.72 1.11 12.13
CA HIS A 116 -0.39 1.68 12.46
C HIS A 116 0.57 1.75 11.28
N ASN A 117 0.05 1.67 10.06
CA ASN A 117 0.85 1.81 8.86
C ASN A 117 0.06 2.59 7.81
N ALA A 118 0.80 3.26 6.95
CA ALA A 118 0.30 3.94 5.78
C ALA A 118 1.16 3.57 4.56
N TRP A 119 0.60 3.70 3.38
CA TRP A 119 1.30 3.55 2.11
C TRP A 119 1.47 4.91 1.49
N PHE A 120 2.69 5.18 1.04
CA PHE A 120 3.10 6.47 0.52
C PHE A 120 3.50 6.34 -0.94
N ILE A 121 3.18 7.37 -1.73
CA ILE A 121 3.73 7.62 -3.06
C ILE A 121 4.55 8.90 -3.04
N GLU A 122 5.47 9.09 -3.98
CA GLU A 122 6.18 10.37 -4.13
C GLU A 122 5.41 11.29 -5.05
N VAL A 123 5.27 12.55 -4.64
CA VAL A 123 4.45 13.55 -5.34
C VAL A 123 5.20 14.87 -5.44
N ALA A 124 4.76 15.74 -6.34
CA ALA A 124 5.24 17.11 -6.47
C ALA A 124 4.07 18.06 -6.23
N PRO A 125 3.88 18.60 -5.02
CA PRO A 125 2.81 19.54 -4.75
C PRO A 125 3.07 20.88 -5.45
N GLU A 126 2.01 21.62 -5.74
CA GLU A 126 2.11 22.96 -6.33
C GLU A 126 2.71 23.95 -5.32
N ILE A 127 3.62 24.80 -5.81
CA ILE A 127 4.16 25.91 -5.02
C ILE A 127 3.04 26.92 -4.76
N LYS A 128 2.92 27.34 -3.50
CA LYS A 128 1.98 28.38 -3.07
C LYS A 128 2.67 29.74 -3.05
N GLU A 129 3.76 29.84 -2.31
CA GLU A 129 4.57 31.05 -2.16
C GLU A 129 6.04 30.66 -2.21
N GLU A 130 6.84 31.50 -2.85
CA GLU A 130 8.28 31.35 -2.97
C GLU A 130 8.92 32.72 -2.76
N SER A 131 9.98 32.76 -1.96
CA SER A 131 10.82 33.93 -1.79
C SER A 131 12.27 33.52 -1.98
N ASP A 132 12.97 34.24 -2.84
CA ASP A 132 14.41 34.05 -3.03
C ASP A 132 15.16 34.37 -1.74
N ALA A 133 15.96 33.41 -1.29
CA ALA A 133 17.04 33.68 -0.35
C ALA A 133 18.30 34.01 -1.17
N ALA A 134 19.43 34.29 -0.50
CA ALA A 134 20.68 34.57 -1.18
C ALA A 134 21.05 33.48 -2.22
N TRP A 135 21.90 33.83 -3.20
CA TRP A 135 22.28 32.99 -4.35
C TRP A 135 22.39 31.48 -4.01
N GLY A 136 21.61 30.65 -4.70
CA GLY A 136 21.61 29.19 -4.52
C GLY A 136 20.66 28.66 -3.44
N SER A 137 19.70 29.46 -2.97
CA SER A 137 18.73 29.02 -1.96
C SER A 137 17.38 29.73 -2.09
N ARG A 138 16.32 29.08 -1.59
CA ARG A 138 14.98 29.66 -1.51
C ARG A 138 14.23 29.20 -0.26
N THR A 139 13.23 29.98 0.10
CA THR A 139 12.17 29.56 1.01
C THR A 139 10.88 29.38 0.22
N VAL A 140 10.24 28.23 0.37
CA VAL A 140 9.08 27.82 -0.42
C VAL A 140 8.02 27.18 0.46
N SER A 141 6.75 27.46 0.17
CA SER A 141 5.60 26.74 0.73
C SER A 141 4.77 26.12 -0.39
N PHE A 142 4.06 25.05 -0.06
CA PHE A 142 3.31 24.25 -1.02
C PHE A 142 1.84 24.17 -0.65
N ARG A 143 0.98 24.00 -1.66
CA ARG A 143 -0.46 23.86 -1.45
C ARG A 143 -0.77 22.54 -0.74
N THR A 144 -1.67 22.61 0.23
CA THR A 144 -2.20 21.47 0.98
C THR A 144 -3.72 21.47 0.90
N ASP A 145 -4.26 21.50 -0.31
CA ASP A 145 -5.71 21.47 -0.57
C ASP A 145 -6.35 20.10 -0.22
N GLY A 146 -5.53 19.11 0.16
CA GLY A 146 -5.96 17.77 0.53
C GLY A 146 -6.32 16.90 -0.67
N GLY A 147 -6.11 17.39 -1.90
CA GLY A 147 -6.33 16.64 -3.12
C GLY A 147 -5.27 15.56 -3.31
N MET A 148 -5.65 14.45 -3.94
CA MET A 148 -4.68 13.43 -4.37
C MET A 148 -3.87 13.93 -5.56
N LEU A 149 -2.55 13.88 -5.45
CA LEU A 149 -1.61 14.30 -6.47
C LEU A 149 -1.15 13.12 -7.33
N ALA A 150 -0.75 13.42 -8.57
CA ALA A 150 -0.17 12.42 -9.44
C ALA A 150 1.23 12.00 -8.92
N PRO A 151 1.59 10.70 -9.00
CA PRO A 151 2.94 10.26 -8.68
C PRO A 151 4.00 10.90 -9.57
N ILE A 152 5.18 11.16 -9.03
CA ILE A 152 6.30 11.64 -9.84
C ILE A 152 6.89 10.55 -10.73
N HIS A 153 7.37 10.94 -11.91
CA HIS A 153 7.91 10.02 -12.91
C HIS A 153 9.28 9.44 -12.53
N LYS A 154 10.06 10.15 -11.70
CA LYS A 154 11.42 9.76 -11.29
C LYS A 154 11.51 9.77 -9.75
N PRO A 155 11.02 8.72 -9.09
CA PRO A 155 11.03 8.67 -7.63
C PRO A 155 12.43 8.40 -7.07
N THR A 156 12.71 9.00 -5.92
CA THR A 156 14.01 8.86 -5.23
C THR A 156 13.97 7.73 -4.21
N PHE A 157 12.87 7.59 -3.47
CA PHE A 157 12.73 6.73 -2.30
C PHE A 157 11.74 5.58 -2.49
N ILE A 158 10.64 5.82 -3.22
CA ILE A 158 9.50 4.92 -3.36
C ILE A 158 9.47 4.37 -4.79
N LYS A 159 9.90 3.13 -4.95
CA LYS A 159 9.97 2.48 -6.27
C LYS A 159 8.62 2.02 -6.79
N ASP A 160 7.73 1.58 -5.90
CA ASP A 160 6.35 1.19 -6.24
C ASP A 160 5.42 2.41 -6.09
N GLN A 161 5.29 3.17 -7.17
CA GLN A 161 4.38 4.32 -7.22
C GLN A 161 2.92 3.94 -7.48
N LEU A 162 2.66 2.68 -7.88
CA LEU A 162 1.30 2.20 -8.19
C LEU A 162 0.54 1.86 -6.91
N HIS A 163 1.19 1.15 -5.98
CA HIS A 163 0.59 0.73 -4.71
C HIS A 163 1.13 1.50 -3.50
N GLY A 164 2.25 2.21 -3.67
CA GLY A 164 2.97 2.91 -2.61
C GLY A 164 3.84 1.97 -1.76
N ASP A 165 4.80 2.56 -1.05
CA ASP A 165 5.61 1.82 -0.08
C ASP A 165 5.01 1.92 1.33
N ARG A 166 4.98 0.78 2.04
CA ARG A 166 4.37 0.68 3.36
C ARG A 166 5.32 1.16 4.44
N LYS A 167 4.92 2.17 5.20
CA LYS A 167 5.69 2.68 6.35
C LYS A 167 4.86 2.67 7.64
N SER A 168 5.53 2.50 8.77
CA SER A 168 4.90 2.55 10.09
C SER A 168 4.62 4.00 10.51
N THR A 169 3.47 4.25 11.15
CA THR A 169 3.00 5.59 11.55
C THR A 169 3.15 5.90 13.03
N LYS A 170 3.58 4.94 13.86
CA LYS A 170 3.55 5.01 15.33
C LYS A 170 4.27 6.19 15.98
N ASN A 171 5.27 6.77 15.30
CA ASN A 171 6.14 7.80 15.87
C ASN A 171 5.91 9.19 15.24
N GLY A 172 4.88 9.37 14.41
CA GLY A 172 4.61 10.63 13.68
C GLY A 172 5.63 10.99 12.58
N THR A 173 6.83 10.43 12.64
CA THR A 173 7.89 10.55 11.63
C THR A 173 8.01 9.25 10.83
N ILE A 174 8.16 9.39 9.52
CA ILE A 174 8.25 8.29 8.58
C ILE A 174 9.69 8.15 8.09
N LYS A 175 10.32 7.01 8.37
CA LYS A 175 11.67 6.71 7.88
C LYS A 175 11.65 6.38 6.39
N MET A 176 12.36 7.15 5.58
CA MET A 176 12.57 6.85 4.15
C MET A 176 13.85 6.06 3.96
N THR A 177 14.97 6.57 4.51
CA THR A 177 16.28 5.93 4.55
C THR A 177 16.93 6.15 5.92
N GLU A 178 18.19 5.79 6.09
CA GLU A 178 18.97 6.13 7.29
C GLU A 178 19.23 7.64 7.46
N TYR A 179 19.25 8.39 6.35
CA TYR A 179 19.57 9.83 6.33
C TYR A 179 18.36 10.71 5.95
N ALA A 180 17.19 10.13 5.68
CA ALA A 180 15.99 10.87 5.31
C ALA A 180 14.77 10.41 6.11
N TYR A 181 14.18 11.36 6.83
CA TYR A 181 12.97 11.17 7.64
C TYR A 181 11.93 12.20 7.22
N ALA A 182 10.72 11.74 6.90
CA ALA A 182 9.61 12.59 6.51
C ALA A 182 8.68 12.88 7.69
N HIS A 183 8.17 14.10 7.77
CA HIS A 183 7.18 14.53 8.76
C HIS A 183 5.95 15.10 8.06
N LYS A 184 4.80 15.11 8.76
CA LYS A 184 3.55 15.64 8.22
C LYS A 184 3.72 17.12 7.87
N TYR A 185 3.39 17.48 6.64
CA TYR A 185 3.46 18.83 6.12
C TYR A 185 2.12 19.53 6.25
N ASN A 186 2.11 20.70 6.88
CA ASN A 186 0.90 21.47 7.19
C ASN A 186 0.88 22.84 6.49
N GLY A 187 1.65 23.01 5.40
CA GLY A 187 1.73 24.28 4.67
C GLY A 187 2.75 25.28 5.22
N SER A 188 3.66 24.84 6.10
CA SER A 188 4.74 25.69 6.61
C SER A 188 5.76 26.03 5.53
N GLU A 189 6.52 27.10 5.72
CA GLU A 189 7.68 27.40 4.87
C GLU A 189 8.77 26.34 5.05
N LEU A 190 9.44 26.02 3.94
CA LEU A 190 10.55 25.08 3.88
C LEU A 190 11.72 25.72 3.16
N TYR A 191 12.93 25.37 3.59
CA TYR A 191 14.17 25.83 2.98
C TYR A 191 14.68 24.78 1.98
N GLU A 192 15.10 25.26 0.81
CA GLU A 192 15.71 24.44 -0.24
C GLU A 192 16.97 25.15 -0.77
N SER A 193 18.01 24.39 -1.11
CA SER A 193 19.26 24.95 -1.64
C SER A 193 19.91 24.07 -2.68
N TRP A 194 20.58 24.70 -3.65
CA TRP A 194 21.32 24.06 -4.74
C TRP A 194 22.70 24.73 -4.91
N TYR A 195 23.61 24.10 -5.66
CA TYR A 195 24.88 24.75 -6.01
C TYR A 195 24.59 25.95 -6.92
N ALA A 196 25.07 27.13 -6.53
CA ALA A 196 25.01 28.34 -7.34
C ALA A 196 25.89 28.26 -8.59
#